data_AF-A0A1Z9S292-F1
#
_entry.id   AF-A0A1Z9S292-F1
#
_cell.length_a   1.000
_cell.length_b   1.000
_cell.length_c   1.000
_cell.angle_alpha   90.00
_cell.angle_beta   90.00
_cell.angle_gamma   90.00
#
_symmetry.space_group_name_H-M   'P 1'
#
loop_
_entity.id
_entity.type
_entity.pdbx_description
1 polymer ?
#
loop_
_entity_poly.entity_id
_entity_poly.type
_entity_poly.pdbx_seq_one_letter_code
_entity_poly.pdbx_strand_id
1 'polypeptide(L)'
;MKKVKIISILVLLLVVILTILSFIKLPIKTLTNERIQSETRGIFSLNNSDAQSLLLLPTPKIELLNSSFSINHPSIKLDVLSSNTEFSKSIFNNDNIHITSSKTTLENINTTLFDNSVLLEDEIENLKIQIINKNNSTEIKSNNFIYKGADITFNAQLQNDELTKISFSIEGLDIDELILLLDKKYQKYFKQINFSTLNIKGEYSYDTFIFEKFDLVAEDNAVLSILGSLDIKNIFNSDLNINGNNFPSKILLQLIKNFD
;
A
#
# COMPACT_ATOMS: atom_id res chain seq x y z
N MET A 1 -43.03 -33.33 -8.82
CA MET A 1 -42.50 -32.47 -9.93
C MET A 1 -43.03 -31.02 -9.91
N LYS A 2 -44.34 -30.74 -9.71
CA LYS A 2 -44.87 -29.36 -9.70
C LYS A 2 -44.31 -28.45 -8.59
N LYS A 3 -44.16 -28.95 -7.35
CA LYS A 3 -43.60 -28.17 -6.22
C LYS A 3 -42.15 -27.73 -6.47
N VAL A 4 -41.32 -28.62 -7.02
CA VAL A 4 -39.92 -28.31 -7.37
C VAL A 4 -39.85 -27.21 -8.44
N LYS A 5 -40.69 -27.27 -9.48
CA LYS A 5 -40.76 -26.21 -10.50
C LYS A 5 -41.17 -24.84 -9.92
N ILE A 6 -42.13 -24.80 -9.02
CA ILE A 6 -42.58 -23.55 -8.37
C ILE A 6 -41.48 -22.96 -7.48
N ILE A 7 -40.80 -23.81 -6.69
CA ILE A 7 -39.65 -23.38 -5.87
C ILE A 7 -38.53 -22.84 -6.76
N SER A 8 -38.19 -23.52 -7.86
CA SER A 8 -37.17 -23.05 -8.80
C SER A 8 -37.53 -21.69 -9.42
N ILE A 9 -38.79 -21.45 -9.77
CA ILE A 9 -39.24 -20.16 -10.30
C ILE A 9 -39.14 -19.05 -9.24
N LEU A 10 -39.52 -19.32 -7.99
CA LEU A 10 -39.40 -18.37 -6.89
C LEU A 10 -37.94 -18.01 -6.60
N VAL A 11 -37.05 -19.01 -6.60
CA VAL A 11 -35.61 -18.79 -6.43
C VAL A 11 -35.06 -17.95 -7.57
N LEU A 12 -35.44 -18.25 -8.82
CA LEU A 12 -35.00 -17.46 -9.98
C LEU A 12 -35.48 -16.00 -9.89
N LEU A 13 -36.73 -15.78 -9.51
CA LEU A 13 -37.29 -14.44 -9.32
C LEU A 13 -36.53 -13.68 -8.23
N LEU A 14 -36.23 -14.35 -7.11
CA LEU A 14 -35.45 -13.76 -6.02
C LEU A 14 -34.04 -13.37 -6.49
N VAL A 15 -33.37 -14.24 -7.25
CA VAL A 15 -32.05 -13.94 -7.83
C VAL A 15 -32.14 -12.71 -8.74
N VAL A 16 -33.11 -12.64 -9.64
CA VAL A 16 -33.29 -11.47 -10.53
C VAL A 16 -33.52 -10.19 -9.73
N ILE A 17 -34.36 -10.22 -8.70
CA ILE A 17 -34.62 -9.06 -7.83
C ILE A 17 -33.34 -8.64 -7.10
N LEU A 18 -32.60 -9.58 -6.51
CA LEU A 18 -31.34 -9.30 -5.83
C LEU A 18 -30.28 -8.75 -6.79
N THR A 19 -30.22 -9.26 -8.02
CA THR A 19 -29.35 -8.75 -9.08
C THR A 19 -29.71 -7.31 -9.42
N ILE A 20 -30.99 -6.99 -9.65
CA ILE A 20 -31.42 -5.61 -9.93
C ILE A 20 -31.09 -4.69 -8.75
N LEU A 21 -31.40 -5.11 -7.52
CA LEU A 21 -31.11 -4.35 -6.30
C LEU A 21 -29.60 -4.12 -6.10
N SER A 22 -28.73 -5.03 -6.56
CA SER A 22 -27.27 -4.86 -6.50
C SER A 22 -26.73 -3.71 -7.36
N PHE A 23 -27.50 -3.24 -8.35
CA PHE A 23 -27.14 -2.10 -9.18
C PHE A 23 -27.74 -0.77 -8.71
N ILE A 24 -28.60 -0.78 -7.69
CA ILE A 24 -29.21 0.46 -7.20
C ILE A 24 -28.20 1.24 -6.37
N LYS A 25 -27.81 2.40 -6.90
CA LYS A 25 -26.98 3.41 -6.22
C LYS A 25 -27.88 4.50 -5.66
N LEU A 26 -27.96 4.61 -4.34
CA LEU A 26 -28.72 5.66 -3.66
C LEU A 26 -27.82 6.88 -3.46
N PRO A 27 -28.15 8.08 -3.99
CA PRO A 27 -27.32 9.26 -3.77
C PRO A 27 -27.34 9.64 -2.29
N ILE A 28 -26.16 9.90 -1.73
CA ILE A 28 -25.98 10.34 -0.34
C ILE A 28 -25.05 11.55 -0.29
N LYS A 29 -24.99 12.22 0.87
CA LYS A 29 -24.00 13.27 1.19
C LYS A 29 -23.57 13.14 2.64
N THR A 30 -23.09 11.96 3.03
CA THR A 30 -22.78 11.65 4.44
C THR A 30 -21.32 11.89 4.81
N LEU A 31 -20.42 11.83 3.83
CA LEU A 31 -19.00 12.12 4.02
C LEU A 31 -18.76 13.59 3.67
N THR A 32 -18.79 14.44 4.69
CA THR A 32 -18.47 15.86 4.55
C THR A 32 -17.06 16.13 5.05
N ASN A 33 -16.43 17.18 4.51
CA ASN A 33 -15.12 17.61 4.97
C ASN A 33 -15.11 17.90 6.49
N GLU A 34 -16.11 18.64 6.98
CA GLU A 34 -16.26 18.97 8.41
C GLU A 34 -16.27 17.71 9.29
N ARG A 35 -17.03 16.69 8.87
CA ARG A 35 -17.11 15.43 9.61
C ARG A 35 -15.77 14.69 9.60
N ILE A 36 -15.13 14.58 8.43
CA ILE A 36 -13.84 13.88 8.31
C ILE A 36 -12.76 14.57 9.13
N GLN A 37 -12.67 15.91 9.06
CA GLN A 37 -11.72 16.67 9.86
C GLN A 37 -11.99 16.52 11.36
N SER A 38 -13.26 16.53 11.77
CA SER A 38 -13.63 16.33 13.18
C SER A 38 -13.20 14.94 13.69
N GLU A 39 -13.54 13.87 12.96
CA GLU A 39 -13.25 12.49 13.37
C GLU A 39 -11.75 12.17 13.33
N THR A 40 -11.01 12.77 12.40
CA THR A 40 -9.57 12.54 12.23
C THR A 40 -8.69 13.59 12.90
N ARG A 41 -9.30 14.51 13.67
CA ARG A 41 -8.60 15.64 14.32
C ARG A 41 -7.77 16.47 13.34
N GLY A 42 -8.28 16.65 12.13
CA GLY A 42 -7.66 17.44 11.07
C GLY A 42 -6.52 16.74 10.32
N ILE A 43 -6.25 15.46 10.59
CA ILE A 43 -5.23 14.69 9.85
C ILE A 43 -5.70 14.40 8.43
N PHE A 44 -7.00 14.16 8.22
CA PHE A 44 -7.57 13.95 6.90
C PHE A 44 -8.61 15.02 6.59
N SER A 45 -8.68 15.42 5.32
CA SER A 45 -9.75 16.24 4.76
C SER A 45 -10.28 15.64 3.47
N LEU A 46 -11.55 15.90 3.17
CA LEU A 46 -12.16 15.62 1.86
C LEU A 46 -12.32 16.95 1.14
N ASN A 47 -11.53 17.15 0.09
CA ASN A 47 -11.54 18.39 -0.68
C ASN A 47 -12.72 18.43 -1.64
N ASN A 48 -12.94 17.34 -2.38
CA ASN A 48 -14.05 17.21 -3.32
C ASN A 48 -14.45 15.73 -3.50
N SER A 49 -15.70 15.51 -3.92
CA SER A 49 -16.15 14.30 -4.60
C SER A 49 -17.34 14.65 -5.50
N ASP A 50 -17.28 14.25 -6.76
CA ASP A 50 -18.32 14.56 -7.76
C ASP A 50 -19.67 13.94 -7.39
N ALA A 51 -19.65 12.73 -6.84
CA ALA A 51 -20.83 12.03 -6.36
C ALA A 51 -20.48 11.06 -5.23
N GLN A 52 -21.41 10.94 -4.27
CA GLN A 52 -21.38 9.90 -3.26
C GLN A 52 -22.64 9.04 -3.40
N SER A 53 -22.47 7.72 -3.37
CA SER A 53 -23.60 6.79 -3.45
C SER A 53 -23.50 5.67 -2.42
N LEU A 54 -24.65 5.22 -1.92
CA LEU A 54 -24.79 4.03 -1.10
C LEU A 54 -25.27 2.88 -1.98
N LEU A 55 -24.49 1.80 -2.04
CA LEU A 55 -24.90 0.53 -2.59
C LEU A 55 -25.25 -0.40 -1.44
N LEU A 56 -26.42 -1.03 -1.49
CA LEU A 56 -26.91 -1.88 -0.40
C LEU A 56 -26.51 -3.35 -0.56
N LEU A 57 -26.33 -3.83 -1.79
CA LEU A 57 -26.07 -5.23 -2.10
C LEU A 57 -24.87 -5.39 -3.05
N PRO A 58 -24.12 -6.51 -2.96
CA PRO A 58 -24.30 -7.61 -2.00
C PRO A 58 -23.83 -7.27 -0.58
N THR A 59 -22.91 -6.32 -0.45
CA THR A 59 -22.44 -5.79 0.84
C THR A 59 -22.61 -4.28 0.83
N PRO A 60 -23.14 -3.67 1.90
CA PRO A 60 -23.27 -2.23 1.98
C PRO A 60 -21.92 -1.53 1.79
N LYS A 61 -21.89 -0.61 0.84
CA LYS A 61 -20.71 0.21 0.55
C LYS A 61 -21.08 1.63 0.18
N ILE A 62 -20.22 2.56 0.59
CA ILE A 62 -20.25 3.95 0.17
C ILE A 62 -19.22 4.10 -0.94
N GLU A 63 -19.66 4.58 -2.09
CA GLU A 63 -18.84 4.88 -3.26
C GLU A 63 -18.67 6.39 -3.38
N LEU A 64 -17.47 6.86 -3.65
CA LEU A 64 -17.15 8.24 -4.00
C LEU A 64 -16.49 8.26 -5.37
N LEU A 65 -17.07 9.04 -6.29
CA LEU A 65 -16.50 9.25 -7.62
C LEU A 65 -15.62 10.51 -7.61
N ASN A 66 -14.48 10.43 -8.31
CA ASN A 66 -13.49 11.50 -8.47
C ASN A 66 -13.22 12.25 -7.16
N SER A 67 -12.92 11.49 -6.12
CA SER A 67 -12.69 12.02 -4.78
C SER A 67 -11.26 12.53 -4.63
N SER A 68 -11.10 13.70 -4.01
CA SER A 68 -9.81 14.26 -3.61
C SER A 68 -9.77 14.39 -2.09
N PHE A 69 -8.73 13.83 -1.47
CA PHE A 69 -8.45 13.93 -0.05
C PHE A 69 -7.10 14.60 0.17
N SER A 70 -6.91 15.24 1.33
CA SER A 70 -5.58 15.61 1.79
C SER A 70 -5.26 14.90 3.10
N ILE A 71 -4.01 14.51 3.25
CA ILE A 71 -3.42 14.06 4.51
C ILE A 71 -2.53 15.21 5.01
N ASN A 72 -2.74 15.63 6.25
CA ASN A 72 -2.00 16.70 6.90
C ASN A 72 -1.47 16.22 8.25
N HIS A 73 -0.38 15.46 8.21
CA HIS A 73 0.35 15.00 9.39
C HIS A 73 1.67 15.79 9.52
N PRO A 74 2.20 16.04 10.74
CA PRO A 74 3.45 16.77 10.91
C PRO A 74 4.64 16.20 10.12
N SER A 75 4.71 14.87 9.99
CA SER A 75 5.78 14.20 9.25
C SER A 75 5.52 14.08 7.75
N ILE A 76 4.27 14.17 7.30
CA ILE A 76 3.91 13.98 5.90
C ILE A 76 2.60 14.71 5.55
N LYS A 77 2.64 15.47 4.47
CA LYS A 77 1.48 16.06 3.82
C LYS A 77 1.43 15.57 2.38
N LEU A 78 0.26 15.23 1.90
CA LEU A 78 0.05 14.81 0.52
C LEU A 78 -1.42 14.91 0.14
N ASP A 79 -1.68 15.02 -1.15
CA ASP A 79 -3.02 14.91 -1.73
C ASP A 79 -3.20 13.54 -2.38
N VAL A 80 -4.40 12.98 -2.22
CA VAL A 80 -4.82 11.68 -2.75
C VAL A 80 -6.01 11.90 -3.67
N LEU A 81 -5.83 11.65 -4.95
CA LEU A 81 -6.90 11.77 -5.94
C LEU A 81 -7.28 10.38 -6.41
N SER A 82 -8.54 10.03 -6.28
CA SER A 82 -9.04 8.72 -6.69
C SER A 82 -10.23 8.86 -7.63
N SER A 83 -10.14 8.18 -8.76
CA SER A 83 -11.24 8.07 -9.72
C SER A 83 -12.49 7.41 -9.11
N ASN A 84 -12.29 6.42 -8.25
CA ASN A 84 -13.34 5.71 -7.55
C ASN A 84 -12.82 5.16 -6.22
N THR A 85 -13.38 5.66 -5.11
CA THR A 85 -13.09 5.16 -3.76
C THR A 85 -14.33 4.45 -3.22
N GLU A 86 -14.18 3.21 -2.76
CA GLU A 86 -15.27 2.50 -2.08
C GLU A 86 -14.88 2.19 -0.63
N PHE A 87 -15.78 2.51 0.30
CA PHE A 87 -15.71 2.12 1.69
C PHE A 87 -16.81 1.09 1.94
N SER A 88 -16.43 -0.10 2.41
CA SER A 88 -17.40 -1.13 2.77
C SER A 88 -17.14 -1.66 4.17
N LYS A 89 -18.21 -2.02 4.85
CA LYS A 89 -18.16 -2.64 6.17
C LYS A 89 -19.19 -3.76 6.19
N SER A 90 -18.79 -4.94 6.68
CA SER A 90 -19.73 -6.05 6.79
C SER A 90 -20.79 -5.73 7.83
N ILE A 91 -22.06 -5.90 7.48
CA ILE A 91 -23.19 -5.80 8.43
C ILE A 91 -23.22 -6.95 9.44
N PHE A 92 -22.59 -8.08 9.11
CA PHE A 92 -22.51 -9.26 9.98
C PHE A 92 -21.23 -9.29 10.79
N ASN A 93 -20.22 -8.51 10.40
CA ASN A 93 -18.94 -8.43 11.08
C ASN A 93 -18.45 -6.98 11.12
N ASN A 94 -18.71 -6.31 12.24
CA ASN A 94 -18.34 -4.92 12.46
C ASN A 94 -16.82 -4.70 12.56
N ASP A 95 -16.05 -5.77 12.64
CA ASP A 95 -14.61 -5.74 12.81
C ASP A 95 -13.87 -5.63 11.47
N ASN A 96 -14.56 -5.92 10.35
CA ASN A 96 -13.97 -5.95 9.01
C ASN A 96 -14.42 -4.75 8.18
N ILE A 97 -13.46 -3.88 7.87
CA ILE A 97 -13.63 -2.72 7.00
C ILE A 97 -12.77 -2.93 5.76
N HIS A 98 -13.29 -2.58 4.58
CA HIS A 98 -12.52 -2.55 3.35
C HIS A 98 -12.57 -1.15 2.73
N ILE A 99 -11.42 -0.73 2.22
CA ILE A 99 -11.26 0.47 1.41
C ILE A 99 -10.69 0.01 0.07
N THR A 100 -11.30 0.38 -1.04
CA THR A 100 -10.78 0.06 -2.37
C THR A 100 -10.67 1.32 -3.20
N SER A 101 -9.60 1.39 -3.98
CA SER A 101 -9.44 2.37 -5.05
C SER A 101 -8.93 1.69 -6.30
N SER A 102 -9.57 1.95 -7.44
CA SER A 102 -9.14 1.40 -8.72
C SER A 102 -7.88 2.08 -9.26
N LYS A 103 -7.82 3.41 -9.11
CA LYS A 103 -6.74 4.25 -9.64
C LYS A 103 -6.67 5.51 -8.78
N THR A 104 -5.57 5.61 -8.04
CA THR A 104 -5.27 6.69 -7.11
C THR A 104 -3.97 7.38 -7.53
N THR A 105 -3.94 8.70 -7.57
CA THR A 105 -2.71 9.48 -7.74
C THR A 105 -2.32 10.09 -6.39
N LEU A 106 -1.04 9.99 -6.06
CA LEU A 106 -0.43 10.74 -4.96
C LEU A 106 0.26 11.97 -5.54
N GLU A 107 -0.05 13.15 -5.01
CA GLU A 107 0.54 14.41 -5.47
C GLU A 107 0.78 15.37 -4.30
N ASN A 108 1.51 16.46 -4.57
CA ASN A 108 1.85 17.51 -3.62
C ASN A 108 2.49 16.96 -2.33
N ILE A 109 3.35 15.95 -2.46
CA ILE A 109 3.97 15.31 -1.30
C ILE A 109 4.99 16.26 -0.69
N ASN A 110 4.82 16.54 0.60
CA ASN A 110 5.75 17.29 1.41
C ASN A 110 6.01 16.53 2.71
N THR A 111 7.26 16.14 2.95
CA THR A 111 7.64 15.35 4.12
C THR A 111 9.03 15.75 4.60
N THR A 112 9.26 15.56 5.90
CA THR A 112 10.59 15.68 6.51
C THR A 112 11.33 14.33 6.53
N LEU A 113 10.74 13.27 5.96
CA LEU A 113 11.32 11.92 5.98
C LEU A 113 12.37 11.71 4.88
N PHE A 114 12.24 12.41 3.74
CA PHE A 114 13.12 12.26 2.58
C PHE A 114 13.36 13.61 1.88
N ASP A 115 14.57 13.82 1.35
CA ASP A 115 14.99 15.10 0.77
C ASP A 115 14.35 15.42 -0.60
N ASN A 116 13.76 14.44 -1.30
CA ASN A 116 13.20 14.59 -2.66
C ASN A 116 11.84 13.89 -2.83
N SER A 117 10.90 14.18 -1.94
CA SER A 117 9.62 13.46 -1.88
C SER A 117 8.69 13.60 -3.10
N VAL A 118 8.90 14.57 -3.99
CA VAL A 118 8.19 14.67 -5.29
C VAL A 118 8.38 13.41 -6.13
N LEU A 119 9.50 12.69 -5.96
CA LEU A 119 9.72 11.42 -6.66
C LEU A 119 8.79 10.30 -6.18
N LEU A 120 8.09 10.48 -5.07
CA LEU A 120 7.07 9.55 -4.58
C LEU A 120 5.68 9.85 -5.20
N GLU A 121 5.55 10.92 -5.98
CA GLU A 121 4.30 11.22 -6.68
C GLU A 121 4.17 10.25 -7.85
N ASP A 122 3.10 9.45 -7.82
CA ASP A 122 2.78 8.51 -8.89
C ASP A 122 1.36 7.97 -8.72
N GLU A 123 0.98 7.12 -9.66
CA GLU A 123 -0.25 6.37 -9.65
C GLU A 123 -0.10 5.05 -8.88
N ILE A 124 -1.14 4.76 -8.09
CA ILE A 124 -1.40 3.49 -7.44
C ILE A 124 -2.60 2.85 -8.14
N GLU A 125 -2.41 1.63 -8.65
CA GLU A 125 -3.46 0.88 -9.32
C GLU A 125 -3.94 -0.29 -8.46
N ASN A 126 -5.26 -0.52 -8.47
CA ASN A 126 -5.92 -1.67 -7.85
C ASN A 126 -5.66 -1.82 -6.34
N LEU A 127 -5.58 -0.72 -5.59
CA LEU A 127 -5.40 -0.77 -4.14
C LEU A 127 -6.66 -1.24 -3.42
N LYS A 128 -6.51 -2.23 -2.56
CA LYS A 128 -7.50 -2.70 -1.60
C LYS A 128 -6.85 -2.83 -0.23
N ILE A 129 -7.37 -2.08 0.73
CA ILE A 129 -6.99 -2.16 2.13
C ILE A 129 -8.11 -2.87 2.90
N GLN A 130 -7.75 -3.83 3.73
CA GLN A 130 -8.62 -4.47 4.71
C GLN A 130 -8.13 -4.12 6.11
N ILE A 131 -9.03 -3.61 6.95
CA ILE A 131 -8.78 -3.33 8.35
C ILE A 131 -9.61 -4.31 9.18
N ILE A 132 -8.95 -5.05 10.08
CA ILE A 132 -9.55 -6.05 10.96
C ILE A 132 -9.29 -5.64 12.40
N ASN A 133 -10.33 -5.28 13.13
CA ASN A 133 -10.22 -4.86 14.53
C ASN A 133 -10.71 -5.97 15.45
N LYS A 134 -9.83 -6.60 16.24
CA LYS A 134 -10.21 -7.65 17.18
C LYS A 134 -9.67 -7.36 18.57
N ASN A 135 -10.57 -7.08 19.50
CA ASN A 135 -10.25 -6.70 20.88
C ASN A 135 -9.27 -5.51 20.92
N ASN A 136 -8.02 -5.75 21.31
CA ASN A 136 -6.95 -4.77 21.40
C ASN A 136 -5.95 -4.87 20.24
N SER A 137 -6.27 -5.61 19.18
CA SER A 137 -5.41 -5.73 18.02
C SER A 137 -6.11 -5.22 16.76
N THR A 138 -5.36 -4.48 15.96
CA THR A 138 -5.78 -4.00 14.64
C THR A 138 -4.81 -4.56 13.61
N GLU A 139 -5.34 -5.14 12.54
CA GLU A 139 -4.56 -5.62 11.40
C GLU A 139 -4.98 -4.87 10.13
N ILE A 140 -4.00 -4.30 9.41
CA ILE A 140 -4.21 -3.53 8.19
C ILE A 140 -3.47 -4.25 7.06
N LYS A 141 -4.21 -4.87 6.14
CA LYS A 141 -3.67 -5.62 5.00
C LYS A 141 -3.94 -4.90 3.70
N SER A 142 -2.95 -4.83 2.83
CA SER A 142 -3.19 -4.57 1.42
C SER A 142 -3.40 -5.87 0.64
N ASN A 143 -4.02 -5.78 -0.52
CA ASN A 143 -3.77 -6.75 -1.60
C ASN A 143 -2.42 -6.48 -2.27
N ASN A 144 -2.13 -7.23 -3.33
CA ASN A 144 -1.09 -6.86 -4.28
C ASN A 144 -1.61 -5.74 -5.18
N PHE A 145 -1.01 -4.56 -5.08
CA PHE A 145 -1.33 -3.35 -5.86
C PHE A 145 -0.10 -2.88 -6.62
N ILE A 146 -0.30 -2.07 -7.65
CA ILE A 146 0.81 -1.59 -8.49
C ILE A 146 1.14 -0.15 -8.11
N TYR A 147 2.43 0.15 -7.98
CA TYR A 147 2.93 1.52 -7.81
C TYR A 147 4.30 1.63 -8.49
N LYS A 148 4.50 2.64 -9.35
CA LYS A 148 5.72 2.78 -10.18
C LYS A 148 6.07 1.51 -10.98
N GLY A 149 5.04 0.81 -11.47
CA GLY A 149 5.19 -0.45 -12.20
C GLY A 149 5.59 -1.66 -11.33
N ALA A 150 5.77 -1.48 -10.02
CA ALA A 150 6.13 -2.53 -9.08
C ALA A 150 4.89 -3.15 -8.42
N ASP A 151 4.94 -4.46 -8.18
CA ASP A 151 3.96 -5.17 -7.35
C ASP A 151 4.28 -4.95 -5.87
N ILE A 152 3.34 -4.38 -5.12
CA ILE A 152 3.51 -4.03 -3.70
C ILE A 152 2.43 -4.66 -2.83
N THR A 153 2.86 -5.21 -1.70
CA THR A 153 1.99 -5.67 -0.61
C THR A 153 2.53 -5.22 0.74
N PHE A 154 1.64 -4.93 1.69
CA PHE A 154 1.99 -4.74 3.09
C PHE A 154 0.92 -5.27 4.03
N ASN A 155 1.34 -5.62 5.25
CA ASN A 155 0.48 -5.92 6.38
C ASN A 155 1.05 -5.25 7.63
N ALA A 156 0.26 -4.43 8.30
CA ALA A 156 0.64 -3.81 9.57
C ALA A 156 -0.23 -4.37 10.71
N GLN A 157 0.41 -4.76 11.81
CA GLN A 157 -0.26 -5.20 13.03
C GLN A 157 0.00 -4.20 14.14
N LEU A 158 -1.09 -3.80 14.80
CA LEU A 158 -1.08 -2.98 15.99
C LEU A 158 -1.64 -3.77 17.17
N GLN A 159 -1.10 -3.51 18.36
CA GLN A 159 -1.63 -3.99 19.62
C GLN A 159 -1.67 -2.84 20.63
N ASN A 160 -2.84 -2.58 21.22
CA ASN A 160 -3.08 -1.40 22.07
C ASN A 160 -2.66 -0.08 21.38
N ASP A 161 -2.99 0.07 20.10
CA ASP A 161 -2.62 1.21 19.24
C ASP A 161 -1.12 1.41 18.99
N GLU A 162 -0.26 0.46 19.39
CA GLU A 162 1.17 0.46 19.09
C GLU A 162 1.49 -0.48 17.94
N LEU A 163 2.32 -0.03 16.99
CA LEU A 163 2.79 -0.85 15.88
C LEU A 163 3.73 -1.95 16.40
N THR A 164 3.32 -3.21 16.25
CA THR A 164 4.14 -4.37 16.68
C THR A 164 4.87 -5.02 15.51
N LYS A 165 4.28 -4.95 14.31
CA LYS A 165 4.80 -5.64 13.14
C LYS A 165 4.38 -4.98 11.83
N ILE A 166 5.29 -4.93 10.86
CA ILE A 166 5.00 -4.63 9.45
C ILE A 166 5.63 -5.72 8.59
N SER A 167 4.84 -6.47 7.84
CA SER A 167 5.35 -7.33 6.77
C SER A 167 5.14 -6.65 5.43
N PHE A 168 6.06 -6.79 4.50
CA PHE A 168 5.99 -6.15 3.19
C PHE A 168 6.66 -6.98 2.09
N SER A 169 6.21 -6.76 0.85
CA SER A 169 6.85 -7.28 -0.36
C SER A 169 6.74 -6.25 -1.47
N ILE A 170 7.82 -6.04 -2.19
CA ILE A 170 7.93 -5.17 -3.35
C ILE A 170 8.68 -5.97 -4.41
N GLU A 171 8.13 -6.09 -5.60
CA GLU A 171 8.76 -6.79 -6.72
C GLU A 171 8.81 -5.88 -7.96
N GLY A 172 10.00 -5.78 -8.56
CA GLY A 172 10.21 -5.06 -9.81
C GLY A 172 10.22 -3.54 -9.70
N LEU A 173 10.55 -2.98 -8.54
CA LEU A 173 10.56 -1.53 -8.37
C LEU A 173 11.75 -0.90 -9.07
N ASP A 174 11.50 0.00 -10.01
CA ASP A 174 12.53 0.83 -10.65
C ASP A 174 13.21 1.69 -9.59
N ILE A 175 14.55 1.63 -9.55
CA ILE A 175 15.32 2.33 -8.54
C ILE A 175 16.02 3.60 -9.03
N ASP A 176 16.02 3.88 -10.34
CA ASP A 176 16.80 5.01 -10.88
C ASP A 176 16.35 6.33 -10.26
N GLU A 177 15.03 6.50 -10.07
CA GLU A 177 14.45 7.63 -9.36
C GLU A 177 14.61 7.51 -7.84
N LEU A 178 14.45 6.30 -7.28
CA LEU A 178 14.47 6.09 -5.83
C LEU A 178 15.84 6.30 -5.20
N ILE A 179 16.93 6.10 -5.96
CA ILE A 179 18.28 6.44 -5.50
C ILE A 179 18.34 7.92 -5.10
N LEU A 180 17.58 8.79 -5.76
CA LEU A 180 17.57 10.22 -5.45
C LEU A 180 16.86 10.54 -4.12
N LEU A 181 16.11 9.60 -3.53
CA LEU A 181 15.54 9.72 -2.19
C LEU A 181 16.59 9.51 -1.08
N LEU A 182 17.71 8.85 -1.40
CA LEU A 182 18.82 8.66 -0.46
C LEU A 182 19.58 9.98 -0.26
N ASP A 183 20.20 10.14 0.92
CA ASP A 183 21.13 11.25 1.17
C ASP A 183 22.20 11.31 0.07
N LYS A 184 22.49 12.51 -0.43
CA LYS A 184 23.47 12.78 -1.50
C LYS A 184 24.80 12.07 -1.29
N LYS A 185 25.24 11.90 -0.04
CA LYS A 185 26.50 11.18 0.28
C LYS A 185 26.47 9.71 -0.15
N TYR A 186 25.29 9.08 -0.16
CA TYR A 186 25.11 7.66 -0.49
C TYR A 186 24.71 7.43 -1.95
N GLN A 187 24.09 8.41 -2.61
CA GLN A 187 23.66 8.29 -4.01
C GLN A 187 24.80 7.87 -4.96
N LYS A 188 26.02 8.38 -4.72
CA LYS A 188 27.20 8.09 -5.56
C LYS A 188 27.56 6.61 -5.62
N TYR A 189 27.18 5.82 -4.61
CA TYR A 189 27.50 4.39 -4.53
C TYR A 189 26.58 3.57 -5.44
N PHE A 190 25.29 3.94 -5.51
CA PHE A 190 24.30 3.26 -6.34
C PHE A 190 24.42 3.63 -7.82
N LYS A 191 24.67 4.91 -8.13
CA LYS A 191 24.83 5.40 -9.52
C LYS A 191 25.99 4.77 -10.29
N GLN A 192 26.96 4.16 -9.61
CA GLN A 192 28.11 3.54 -10.26
C GLN A 192 27.83 2.13 -10.77
N ILE A 193 26.81 1.46 -10.23
CA ILE A 193 26.57 0.02 -10.41
C ILE A 193 25.41 -0.25 -11.40
N ASN A 194 24.69 0.79 -11.83
CA ASN A 194 23.57 0.71 -12.79
C ASN A 194 22.57 -0.42 -12.44
N PHE A 195 22.14 -0.45 -11.19
CA PHE A 195 21.04 -1.30 -10.77
C PHE A 195 19.73 -0.79 -11.39
N SER A 196 18.94 -1.67 -11.98
CA SER A 196 17.68 -1.32 -12.66
C SER A 196 16.46 -1.55 -11.77
N THR A 197 16.42 -2.63 -10.99
CA THR A 197 15.23 -2.98 -10.19
C THR A 197 15.56 -3.48 -8.80
N LEU A 198 14.68 -3.20 -7.84
CA LEU A 198 14.69 -3.71 -6.48
C LEU A 198 13.55 -4.70 -6.27
N ASN A 199 13.88 -5.86 -5.70
CA ASN A 199 12.92 -6.76 -5.09
C ASN A 199 13.21 -6.86 -3.60
N ILE A 200 12.25 -6.54 -2.74
CA ILE A 200 12.44 -6.61 -1.30
C ILE A 200 11.23 -7.28 -0.64
N LYS A 201 11.49 -8.23 0.24
CA LYS A 201 10.48 -8.90 1.06
C LYS A 201 11.01 -9.05 2.46
N GLY A 202 10.19 -8.71 3.43
CA GLY A 202 10.64 -8.78 4.80
C GLY A 202 9.60 -8.38 5.81
N GLU A 203 10.09 -8.24 7.04
CA GLU A 203 9.29 -7.95 8.20
C GLU A 203 10.06 -7.04 9.16
N TYR A 204 9.38 -6.01 9.65
CA TYR A 204 9.78 -5.26 10.82
C TYR A 204 9.02 -5.79 12.03
N SER A 205 9.70 -6.15 13.11
CA SER A 205 9.09 -6.49 14.39
C SER A 205 10.04 -6.18 15.54
N TYR A 206 9.53 -5.53 16.60
CA TYR A 206 10.29 -5.24 17.83
C TYR A 206 11.71 -4.71 17.55
N ASP A 207 11.80 -3.62 16.78
CA ASP A 207 13.07 -2.94 16.41
C ASP A 207 14.04 -3.76 15.53
N THR A 208 13.59 -4.89 14.98
CA THR A 208 14.38 -5.74 14.09
C THR A 208 13.75 -5.79 12.71
N PHE A 209 14.53 -5.53 11.66
CA PHE A 209 14.15 -5.86 10.29
C PHE A 209 14.67 -7.25 9.92
N ILE A 210 13.83 -8.07 9.33
CA ILE A 210 14.18 -9.36 8.75
C ILE A 210 14.01 -9.24 7.24
N PHE A 211 15.10 -9.43 6.51
CA PHE A 211 15.12 -9.48 5.05
C PHE A 211 15.00 -10.94 4.61
N GLU A 212 13.81 -11.33 4.18
CA GLU A 212 13.58 -12.61 3.49
C GLU A 212 14.07 -12.57 2.04
N LYS A 213 14.11 -11.36 1.47
CA LYS A 213 14.63 -11.06 0.14
C LYS A 213 15.02 -9.58 0.08
N PHE A 214 16.18 -9.29 -0.46
CA PHE A 214 16.58 -7.95 -0.87
C PHE A 214 17.50 -8.13 -2.06
N ASP A 215 16.96 -8.04 -3.28
CA ASP A 215 17.72 -8.23 -4.51
C ASP A 215 17.76 -6.90 -5.27
N LEU A 216 18.97 -6.37 -5.44
CA LEU A 216 19.25 -5.33 -6.42
C LEU A 216 19.71 -6.01 -7.71
N VAL A 217 18.96 -5.83 -8.78
CA VAL A 217 19.22 -6.41 -10.09
C VAL A 217 19.72 -5.31 -11.01
N ALA A 218 20.86 -5.54 -11.67
CA ALA A 218 21.42 -4.64 -12.67
C ALA A 218 20.92 -4.96 -14.08
N GLU A 219 21.06 -4.01 -15.00
CA GLU A 219 20.65 -4.15 -16.41
C GLU A 219 21.28 -5.37 -17.11
N ASP A 220 22.48 -5.76 -16.67
CA ASP A 220 23.22 -6.92 -17.19
C ASP A 220 22.89 -8.25 -16.47
N ASN A 221 21.86 -8.24 -15.62
CA ASN A 221 21.41 -9.34 -14.76
C ASN A 221 22.38 -9.74 -13.63
N ALA A 222 23.34 -8.88 -13.28
CA ALA A 222 24.05 -9.03 -12.01
C ALA A 222 23.07 -8.82 -10.84
N VAL A 223 23.18 -9.63 -9.79
CA VAL A 223 22.26 -9.56 -8.64
C VAL A 223 23.07 -9.45 -7.35
N LEU A 224 22.79 -8.40 -6.57
CA LEU A 224 23.22 -8.30 -5.17
C LEU A 224 22.05 -8.67 -4.26
N SER A 225 22.20 -9.76 -3.52
CA SER A 225 21.20 -10.27 -2.58
C SER A 225 21.64 -10.02 -1.14
N ILE A 226 20.75 -9.47 -0.31
CA ILE A 226 20.92 -9.32 1.14
C ILE A 226 19.82 -10.12 1.85
N LEU A 227 20.22 -10.97 2.78
CA LEU A 227 19.32 -11.79 3.60
C LEU A 227 19.74 -11.71 5.07
N GLY A 228 18.80 -11.93 5.98
CA GLY A 228 19.10 -12.01 7.42
C GLY A 228 18.37 -10.95 8.23
N SER A 229 18.95 -10.52 9.35
CA SER A 229 18.32 -9.59 10.29
C SER A 229 19.19 -8.36 10.58
N LEU A 230 18.53 -7.22 10.73
CA LEU A 230 19.10 -5.94 11.13
C LEU A 230 18.42 -5.46 12.42
N ASP A 231 19.15 -5.44 13.52
CA ASP A 231 18.73 -4.82 14.77
C ASP A 231 18.99 -3.31 14.68
N ILE A 232 17.92 -2.52 14.66
CA ILE A 232 17.98 -1.07 14.46
C ILE A 232 18.53 -0.38 15.72
N LYS A 233 18.37 -0.97 16.90
CA LYS A 233 18.88 -0.43 18.16
C LYS A 233 20.37 -0.70 18.33
N ASN A 234 20.83 -1.86 17.90
CA ASN A 234 22.23 -2.25 17.97
C ASN A 234 22.66 -3.05 16.74
N ILE A 235 23.25 -2.37 15.76
CA ILE A 235 23.69 -2.98 14.51
C ILE A 235 24.68 -4.14 14.72
N PHE A 236 25.42 -4.20 15.83
CA PHE A 236 26.33 -5.30 16.14
C PHE A 236 25.62 -6.62 16.45
N ASN A 237 24.31 -6.59 16.75
CA ASN A 237 23.47 -7.78 16.91
C ASN A 237 22.88 -8.26 15.58
N SER A 238 23.15 -7.58 14.47
CA SER A 238 22.63 -7.91 13.16
C SER A 238 23.40 -9.08 12.55
N ASP A 239 22.69 -9.91 11.78
CA ASP A 239 23.27 -11.01 11.01
C ASP A 239 22.80 -10.87 9.56
N LEU A 240 23.68 -10.31 8.72
CA LEU A 240 23.39 -10.07 7.31
C LEU A 240 24.31 -10.92 6.43
N ASN A 241 23.68 -11.71 5.57
CA ASN A 241 24.35 -12.46 4.53
C ASN A 241 24.21 -11.71 3.20
N ILE A 242 25.34 -11.28 2.64
CA ILE A 242 25.40 -10.55 1.38
C ILE A 242 26.02 -11.46 0.33
N ASN A 243 25.27 -11.74 -0.72
CA ASN A 243 25.71 -12.59 -1.82
C ASN A 243 25.62 -11.83 -3.14
N GLY A 244 26.63 -11.98 -4.00
CA GLY A 244 26.62 -11.47 -5.35
C GLY A 244 26.59 -12.60 -6.36
N ASN A 245 25.75 -12.47 -7.40
CA ASN A 245 25.71 -13.40 -8.52
C ASN A 245 25.92 -12.66 -9.84
N ASN A 246 26.66 -13.29 -10.77
CA ASN A 246 26.90 -12.79 -12.12
C ASN A 246 27.51 -11.38 -12.22
N PHE A 247 28.22 -10.91 -11.19
CA PHE A 247 28.89 -9.60 -11.27
C PHE A 247 30.06 -9.62 -12.26
N PRO A 248 30.06 -8.76 -13.29
CA PRO A 248 31.24 -8.52 -14.09
C PRO A 248 32.36 -8.00 -13.19
N SER A 249 33.61 -8.35 -13.52
CA SER A 249 34.80 -7.87 -12.81
C SER A 249 34.83 -6.34 -12.68
N LYS A 250 34.30 -5.62 -13.66
CA LYS A 250 34.15 -4.16 -13.65
C LYS A 250 33.26 -3.65 -12.51
N ILE A 251 32.11 -4.30 -12.25
CA ILE A 251 31.17 -3.90 -11.19
C ILE A 251 31.74 -4.26 -9.81
N LEU A 252 32.36 -5.44 -9.68
CA LEU A 252 33.08 -5.83 -8.46
C LEU A 252 34.18 -4.84 -8.09
N LEU A 253 34.97 -4.38 -9.07
CA LEU A 253 35.99 -3.36 -8.86
C LEU A 253 35.41 -2.01 -8.44
N GLN A 254 34.23 -1.63 -8.95
CA GLN A 254 33.54 -0.40 -8.53
C GLN A 254 33.00 -0.52 -7.10
N LEU A 255 32.40 -1.66 -6.75
CA LEU A 255 31.95 -1.96 -5.38
C LEU A 255 33.10 -1.84 -4.37
N ILE A 256 34.25 -2.47 -4.64
CA ILE A 256 35.41 -2.42 -3.75
C ILE A 256 35.95 -0.99 -3.59
N LYS A 257 36.06 -0.24 -4.69
CA LYS A 257 36.49 1.17 -4.66
C LYS A 257 35.58 2.09 -3.84
N ASN A 258 34.35 1.67 -3.57
CA ASN A 258 33.42 2.43 -2.75
C ASN A 258 33.62 2.22 -1.24
N PHE A 259 34.41 1.21 -0.84
CA PHE A 259 34.77 0.92 0.55
C PHE A 259 36.16 1.44 0.97
N ASP A 260 37.01 1.81 0.00
CA ASP A 260 38.27 2.56 0.23
C ASP A 260 38.00 4.07 0.40
#